data_AF-A0A0A1XPR9-F1
#
_entry.id   AF-A0A0A1XPR9-F1
#
_cell.length_a   1.000
_cell.length_b   1.000
_cell.length_c   1.000
_cell.angle_alpha   90.00
_cell.angle_beta   90.00
_cell.angle_gamma   90.00
#
_symmetry.space_group_name_H-M   'P 1'
#
loop_
_entity.id
_entity.type
_entity.pdbx_description
1 polymer ?
#
loop_
_entity_poly.entity_id
_entity_poly.type
_entity_poly.pdbx_seq_one_letter_code
_entity_poly.pdbx_strand_id
1 'polypeptide(L)'
;TLVTELEDSSSNLKIVTPTEELMYAMTAFMGPESEFLNEEIRPLLRKHLLRFYDKYQDYTFDLDKAVIGKCKFESLYSLFVDHYQATSYGDELFGSLVLVPMAQKYDSKWRRRMWSDYAPALCYLNCDEALLINGLSAYLEPVEVDESLIKAYALALSTKDVRVGTIPYKIAKYHLEHFKKIPEN
;
A
#
# COMPACT_ATOMS: atom_id res chain seq x y z
N THR A 1 11.65 39.16 15.68
CA THR A 1 12.11 39.87 14.45
C THR A 1 11.30 39.34 13.28
N LEU A 2 11.13 40.07 12.18
CA LEU A 2 10.54 39.53 10.93
C LEU A 2 11.14 38.17 10.53
N VAL A 3 12.42 37.92 10.86
CA VAL A 3 13.11 36.64 10.70
C VAL A 3 12.46 35.51 11.53
N THR A 4 12.07 35.78 12.77
CA THR A 4 11.41 34.81 13.66
C THR A 4 9.98 34.50 13.19
N GLU A 5 9.26 35.49 12.68
CA GLU A 5 7.92 35.32 12.09
C GLU A 5 7.97 34.57 10.73
N LEU A 6 9.06 34.73 9.97
CA LEU A 6 9.33 33.98 8.74
C LEU A 6 9.76 32.53 9.02
N GLU A 7 10.54 32.30 10.07
CA GLU A 7 10.90 30.96 10.53
C GLU A 7 9.68 30.19 11.07
N ASP A 8 8.81 30.88 11.83
CA ASP A 8 7.56 30.31 12.35
C ASP A 8 6.53 30.04 11.23
N SER A 9 6.46 30.89 10.20
CA SER A 9 5.60 30.64 9.02
C SER A 9 6.17 29.56 8.08
N SER A 10 7.49 29.45 7.95
CA SER A 10 8.15 28.36 7.21
C SER A 10 8.02 27.00 7.90
N SER A 11 8.00 26.96 9.24
CA SER A 11 7.80 25.71 10.00
C SER A 11 6.38 25.12 9.83
N ASN A 12 5.42 25.96 9.44
CA ASN A 12 4.02 25.59 9.19
C ASN A 12 3.69 25.36 7.71
N LEU A 13 4.62 25.66 6.79
CA LEU A 13 4.51 25.33 5.38
C LEU A 13 4.88 23.85 5.17
N LYS A 14 3.94 22.95 5.45
CA LYS A 14 3.99 21.62 4.83
C LYS A 14 3.69 21.79 3.35
N ILE A 15 4.76 21.95 2.57
CA ILE A 15 4.70 22.05 1.09
C ILE A 15 4.04 20.80 0.49
N VAL A 16 4.10 19.68 1.20
CA VAL A 16 3.56 18.38 0.79
C VAL A 16 2.86 17.72 1.99
N THR A 17 1.64 17.24 1.79
CA THR A 17 0.88 16.44 2.76
C THR A 17 1.47 15.02 2.87
N PRO A 18 1.24 14.29 3.98
CA PRO A 18 1.74 12.91 4.10
C PRO A 18 1.28 11.97 2.98
N THR A 19 0.06 12.13 2.48
CA THR A 19 -0.43 11.32 1.35
C THR A 19 0.27 11.71 0.05
N GLU A 20 0.56 12.98 -0.19
CA GLU A 20 1.39 13.37 -1.34
C GLU A 20 2.84 12.86 -1.19
N GLU A 21 3.41 12.85 0.03
CA GLU A 21 4.72 12.21 0.27
C GLU A 21 4.69 10.71 -0.07
N LEU A 22 3.60 9.99 0.28
CA LEU A 22 3.39 8.60 -0.16
C LEU A 22 3.36 8.50 -1.69
N MET A 23 2.60 9.37 -2.35
CA MET A 23 2.51 9.39 -3.81
C MET A 23 3.87 9.65 -4.47
N TYR A 24 4.68 10.56 -3.94
CA TYR A 24 6.05 10.78 -4.43
C TYR A 24 6.93 9.55 -4.22
N ALA A 25 6.83 8.89 -3.06
CA ALA A 25 7.53 7.64 -2.82
C ALA A 25 7.14 6.57 -3.85
N MET A 26 5.86 6.45 -4.22
CA MET A 26 5.40 5.56 -5.30
C MET A 26 6.00 5.94 -6.65
N THR A 27 5.99 7.22 -7.01
CA THR A 27 6.55 7.64 -8.31
C THR A 27 8.05 7.35 -8.46
N ALA A 28 8.80 7.29 -7.35
CA ALA A 28 10.22 6.93 -7.38
C ALA A 28 10.49 5.50 -7.88
N PHE A 29 9.51 4.60 -7.78
CA PHE A 29 9.59 3.23 -8.31
C PHE A 29 9.07 3.11 -9.75
N MET A 30 8.50 4.19 -10.31
CA MET A 30 7.97 4.24 -11.68
C MET A 30 8.95 4.88 -12.67
N GLY A 31 10.22 5.02 -12.28
CA GLY A 31 11.29 5.52 -13.13
C GLY A 31 11.56 4.60 -14.32
N PRO A 32 12.23 5.12 -15.38
CA PRO A 32 12.62 4.30 -16.52
C PRO A 32 13.54 3.14 -16.10
N GLU A 33 13.58 2.09 -16.93
CA GLU A 33 14.56 1.00 -16.82
C GLU A 33 14.63 0.28 -15.46
N SER A 34 13.59 0.39 -14.63
CA SER A 34 13.58 -0.19 -13.28
C SER A 34 14.75 0.29 -12.40
N GLU A 35 15.10 1.58 -12.47
CA GLU A 35 16.17 2.22 -11.67
C GLU A 35 16.11 1.92 -10.17
N PHE A 36 14.93 1.60 -9.62
CA PHE A 36 14.76 1.18 -8.23
C PHE A 36 15.52 -0.11 -7.87
N LEU A 37 15.93 -0.91 -8.87
CA LEU A 37 16.77 -2.10 -8.71
C LEU A 37 18.27 -1.80 -8.71
N ASN A 38 18.68 -0.58 -9.08
CA ASN A 38 20.10 -0.23 -9.13
C ASN A 38 20.73 -0.37 -7.73
N GLU A 39 21.90 -1.00 -7.66
CA GLU A 39 22.60 -1.34 -6.41
C GLU A 39 22.96 -0.12 -5.54
N GLU A 40 23.09 1.06 -6.14
CA GLU A 40 23.37 2.31 -5.41
C GLU A 40 22.08 3.02 -4.98
N ILE A 41 21.02 2.93 -5.79
CA ILE A 41 19.73 3.59 -5.55
C ILE A 41 18.89 2.80 -4.53
N ARG A 42 18.86 1.48 -4.67
CA ARG A 42 17.99 0.59 -3.88
C ARG A 42 18.20 0.72 -2.37
N PRO A 43 19.44 0.79 -1.83
CA PRO A 43 19.65 1.01 -0.40
C PRO A 43 19.13 2.37 0.08
N LEU A 44 19.20 3.41 -0.76
CA LEU A 44 18.68 4.74 -0.46
C LEU A 44 17.15 4.74 -0.41
N LEU A 45 16.50 4.09 -1.38
CA LEU A 45 15.05 3.89 -1.39
C LEU A 45 14.60 3.13 -0.15
N ARG A 46 15.28 2.03 0.21
CA ARG A 46 14.98 1.27 1.42
C ARG A 46 15.06 2.14 2.67
N LYS A 47 16.17 2.87 2.84
CA LYS A 47 16.38 3.75 4.00
C LYS A 47 15.32 4.86 4.05
N HIS A 48 14.98 5.43 2.90
CA HIS A 48 13.93 6.45 2.81
C HIS A 48 12.57 5.87 3.22
N LEU A 49 12.21 4.71 2.69
CA LEU A 49 10.92 4.07 2.93
C LEU A 49 10.75 3.65 4.38
N LEU A 50 11.78 3.07 5.01
CA LEU A 50 11.74 2.74 6.44
C LEU A 50 11.55 3.99 7.32
N ARG A 51 12.24 5.09 6.99
CA ARG A 51 12.04 6.37 7.69
C ARG A 51 10.64 6.94 7.45
N PHE A 52 10.11 6.77 6.26
CA PHE A 52 8.75 7.19 5.90
C PHE A 52 7.71 6.41 6.71
N TYR A 53 7.84 5.09 6.81
CA TYR A 53 6.94 4.25 7.60
C TYR A 53 7.02 4.53 9.11
N ASP A 54 8.22 4.76 9.65
CA ASP A 54 8.40 5.16 11.04
C ASP A 54 7.75 6.52 11.33
N LYS A 55 7.96 7.51 10.44
CA LYS A 55 7.36 8.85 10.54
C LYS A 55 5.83 8.84 10.51
N TYR A 56 5.22 7.90 9.76
CA TYR A 56 3.79 7.88 9.48
C TYR A 56 3.06 6.64 9.99
N GLN A 57 3.63 5.92 10.97
CA GLN A 57 2.98 4.76 11.56
C GLN A 57 1.55 5.13 12.01
N ASP A 58 1.35 6.13 12.85
CA ASP A 58 0.00 6.44 13.36
C ASP A 58 -0.86 7.30 12.41
N TYR A 59 -0.44 7.48 11.15
CA TYR A 59 -1.12 8.36 10.21
C TYR A 59 -2.10 7.59 9.32
N THR A 60 -3.29 8.18 9.10
CA THR A 60 -4.26 7.69 8.11
C THR A 60 -4.21 8.59 6.88
N PHE A 61 -3.60 8.08 5.80
CA PHE A 61 -3.55 8.77 4.51
C PHE A 61 -4.95 9.05 3.94
N ASP A 62 -5.21 10.29 3.53
CA ASP A 62 -6.42 10.68 2.81
C ASP A 62 -6.31 10.30 1.32
N LEU A 63 -6.45 9.00 1.03
CA LEU A 63 -6.29 8.43 -0.31
C LEU A 63 -7.33 8.92 -1.32
N ASP A 64 -8.47 9.42 -0.85
CA ASP A 64 -9.57 9.84 -1.72
C ASP A 64 -9.46 11.29 -2.18
N LYS A 65 -8.77 12.13 -1.40
CA LYS A 65 -8.63 13.56 -1.71
C LYS A 65 -7.25 13.93 -2.24
N ALA A 66 -6.23 13.08 -2.06
CA ALA A 66 -4.87 13.42 -2.43
C ALA A 66 -4.67 13.55 -3.95
N VAL A 67 -3.97 14.62 -4.35
CA VAL A 67 -3.68 14.95 -5.75
C VAL A 67 -2.28 15.55 -5.84
N ILE A 68 -1.44 15.03 -6.75
CA ILE A 68 -0.19 15.71 -7.16
C ILE A 68 -0.40 16.31 -8.55
N GLY A 69 -0.36 17.63 -8.64
CA GLY A 69 -0.65 18.35 -9.87
C GLY A 69 -2.08 18.09 -10.34
N LYS A 70 -2.25 17.22 -11.36
CA LYS A 70 -3.56 16.77 -11.86
C LYS A 70 -3.82 15.28 -11.63
N CYS A 71 -2.87 14.56 -11.03
CA CYS A 71 -2.95 13.12 -10.82
C CYS A 71 -3.54 12.83 -9.45
N LYS A 72 -4.72 12.20 -9.40
CA LYS A 72 -5.33 11.71 -8.17
C LYS A 72 -4.58 10.47 -7.67
N PHE A 73 -4.55 10.24 -6.36
CA PHE A 73 -4.01 9.01 -5.79
C PHE A 73 -4.58 7.75 -6.45
N GLU A 74 -5.89 7.72 -6.70
CA GLU A 74 -6.56 6.60 -7.36
C GLU A 74 -5.97 6.26 -8.73
N SER A 75 -5.72 7.28 -9.55
CA SER A 75 -5.13 7.12 -10.89
C SER A 75 -3.67 6.71 -10.80
N LEU A 76 -2.91 7.30 -9.88
CA LEU A 76 -1.53 6.91 -9.61
C LEU A 76 -1.45 5.45 -9.15
N TYR A 77 -2.31 5.04 -8.22
CA TYR A 77 -2.30 3.69 -7.67
C TYR A 77 -2.58 2.63 -8.75
N SER A 78 -3.54 2.89 -9.63
CA SER A 78 -3.80 2.01 -10.77
C SER A 78 -2.57 1.85 -11.66
N LEU A 79 -1.94 2.96 -12.07
CA LEU A 79 -0.71 2.93 -12.86
C LEU A 79 0.45 2.23 -12.13
N PHE A 80 0.52 2.43 -10.81
CA PHE A 80 1.55 1.85 -9.96
C PHE A 80 1.45 0.34 -9.87
N VAL A 81 0.24 -0.20 -9.72
CA VAL A 81 0.00 -1.66 -9.70
C VAL A 81 0.26 -2.29 -11.07
N ASP A 82 -0.16 -1.64 -12.15
CA ASP A 82 0.16 -2.10 -13.52
C ASP A 82 1.69 -2.12 -13.74
N HIS A 83 2.39 -1.08 -13.28
CA HIS A 83 3.85 -1.01 -13.37
C HIS A 83 4.53 -2.08 -12.50
N TYR A 84 4.00 -2.36 -11.31
CA TYR A 84 4.46 -3.44 -10.45
C TYR A 84 4.38 -4.78 -11.17
N GLN A 85 3.24 -5.09 -11.78
CA GLN A 85 3.05 -6.34 -12.53
C GLN A 85 4.02 -6.46 -13.70
N ALA A 86 4.29 -5.36 -14.39
CA ALA A 86 5.12 -5.36 -15.59
C ALA A 86 6.64 -5.43 -15.29
N THR A 87 7.10 -4.78 -14.21
CA THR A 87 8.54 -4.48 -14.06
C THR A 87 9.11 -4.69 -12.65
N SER A 88 8.31 -5.03 -11.65
CA SER A 88 8.82 -5.13 -10.26
C SER A 88 9.77 -6.30 -10.02
N TYR A 89 9.64 -7.37 -10.82
CA TYR A 89 10.24 -8.69 -10.53
C TYR A 89 9.95 -9.21 -9.11
N GLY A 90 8.87 -8.74 -8.48
CA GLY A 90 8.53 -9.08 -7.10
C GLY A 90 9.39 -8.37 -6.04
N ASP A 91 9.96 -7.21 -6.33
CA ASP A 91 10.73 -6.44 -5.33
C ASP A 91 9.87 -6.05 -4.11
N GLU A 92 10.44 -6.27 -2.93
CA GLU A 92 9.73 -6.12 -1.65
C GLU A 92 9.44 -4.66 -1.28
N LEU A 93 10.28 -3.70 -1.69
CA LEU A 93 10.04 -2.29 -1.41
C LEU A 93 8.88 -1.80 -2.28
N PHE A 94 8.86 -2.18 -3.55
CA PHE A 94 7.74 -1.90 -4.44
C PHE A 94 6.46 -2.58 -3.91
N GLY A 95 6.53 -3.87 -3.56
CA GLY A 95 5.40 -4.62 -3.01
C GLY A 95 4.86 -4.01 -1.71
N SER A 96 5.73 -3.48 -0.84
CA SER A 96 5.30 -2.81 0.40
C SER A 96 4.47 -1.55 0.16
N LEU A 97 4.77 -0.78 -0.90
CA LEU A 97 3.98 0.37 -1.31
C LEU A 97 2.64 -0.04 -1.94
N VAL A 98 2.60 -1.13 -2.72
CA VAL A 98 1.34 -1.70 -3.23
C VAL A 98 0.43 -2.10 -2.08
N LEU A 99 0.99 -2.60 -0.98
CA LEU A 99 0.23 -3.02 0.17
C LEU A 99 -0.37 -1.85 0.97
N VAL A 100 0.14 -0.61 0.89
CA VAL A 100 -0.31 0.50 1.77
C VAL A 100 -1.84 0.68 1.78
N PRO A 101 -2.55 0.77 0.64
CA PRO A 101 -4.00 0.96 0.63
C PRO A 101 -4.81 -0.27 1.07
N MET A 102 -4.15 -1.43 1.23
CA MET A 102 -4.80 -2.68 1.62
C MET A 102 -4.99 -2.84 3.13
N ALA A 103 -4.41 -1.94 3.95
CA ALA A 103 -4.66 -1.95 5.39
C ALA A 103 -6.15 -1.70 5.69
N GLN A 104 -6.65 -2.34 6.74
CA GLN A 104 -8.08 -2.38 7.10
C GLN A 104 -8.66 -1.01 7.46
N LYS A 105 -7.82 -0.07 7.91
CA LYS A 105 -8.23 1.31 8.22
C LYS A 105 -8.71 2.09 6.99
N TYR A 106 -8.40 1.64 5.78
CA TYR A 106 -8.85 2.24 4.54
C TYR A 106 -10.15 1.60 4.04
N ASP A 107 -10.89 2.38 3.25
CA ASP A 107 -12.12 1.94 2.58
C ASP A 107 -11.90 0.61 1.84
N SER A 108 -12.86 -0.32 1.96
CA SER A 108 -12.75 -1.66 1.39
C SER A 108 -12.61 -1.66 -0.13
N LYS A 109 -12.95 -0.58 -0.83
CA LYS A 109 -12.73 -0.44 -2.28
C LYS A 109 -11.27 -0.63 -2.69
N TRP A 110 -10.30 -0.23 -1.85
CA TRP A 110 -8.87 -0.38 -2.15
C TRP A 110 -8.45 -1.84 -2.12
N ARG A 111 -8.91 -2.59 -1.11
CA ARG A 111 -8.76 -4.04 -1.05
C ARG A 111 -9.49 -4.69 -2.23
N ARG A 112 -10.73 -4.30 -2.50
CA ARG A 112 -11.53 -4.88 -3.59
C ARG A 112 -10.84 -4.74 -4.94
N ARG A 113 -10.26 -3.58 -5.21
CA ARG A 113 -9.46 -3.36 -6.41
C ARG A 113 -8.29 -4.36 -6.51
N MET A 114 -7.54 -4.58 -5.44
CA MET A 114 -6.43 -5.53 -5.44
C MET A 114 -6.86 -6.99 -5.59
N TRP A 115 -7.95 -7.37 -4.93
CA TRP A 115 -8.41 -8.76 -4.88
C TRP A 115 -9.34 -9.15 -6.04
N SER A 116 -9.83 -8.18 -6.80
CA SER A 116 -10.66 -8.39 -7.99
C SER A 116 -9.97 -7.89 -9.26
N ASP A 117 -9.76 -6.58 -9.37
CA ASP A 117 -9.29 -5.95 -10.61
C ASP A 117 -7.82 -6.29 -10.90
N TYR A 118 -6.99 -6.32 -9.86
CA TYR A 118 -5.56 -6.62 -9.93
C TYR A 118 -5.19 -7.97 -9.31
N ALA A 119 -6.14 -8.92 -9.27
CA ALA A 119 -5.89 -10.25 -8.73
C ALA A 119 -4.62 -10.93 -9.30
N PRO A 120 -4.27 -10.80 -10.60
CA PRO A 120 -3.03 -11.36 -11.14
C PRO A 120 -1.75 -10.77 -10.53
N ALA A 121 -1.78 -9.60 -9.91
CA ALA A 121 -0.63 -9.01 -9.22
C ALA A 121 -0.27 -9.76 -7.93
N LEU A 122 -1.27 -10.38 -7.29
CA LEU A 122 -1.12 -11.01 -5.98
C LEU A 122 -0.14 -12.19 -6.01
N CYS A 123 0.00 -12.89 -7.14
CA CYS A 123 0.92 -14.01 -7.27
C CYS A 123 2.38 -13.56 -7.29
N TYR A 124 2.64 -12.31 -7.71
CA TYR A 124 3.97 -11.68 -7.70
C TYR A 124 4.23 -10.92 -6.41
N LEU A 125 3.20 -10.53 -5.67
CA LEU A 125 3.33 -9.71 -4.47
C LEU A 125 4.24 -10.39 -3.44
N ASN A 126 5.35 -9.73 -3.14
CA ASN A 126 6.31 -10.12 -2.11
C ASN A 126 6.60 -8.90 -1.23
N CYS A 127 6.68 -9.13 0.07
CA CYS A 127 6.93 -8.08 1.06
C CYS A 127 7.28 -8.76 2.38
N ASP A 128 8.42 -8.39 2.97
CA ASP A 128 8.75 -8.76 4.34
C ASP A 128 7.82 -8.03 5.32
N GLU A 129 7.41 -8.67 6.41
CA GLU A 129 6.53 -8.05 7.40
C GLU A 129 7.10 -6.76 8.02
N ALA A 130 8.43 -6.65 8.12
CA ALA A 130 9.10 -5.46 8.62
C ALA A 130 8.99 -4.25 7.67
N LEU A 131 8.52 -4.47 6.44
CA LEU A 131 8.23 -3.42 5.45
C LEU A 131 6.74 -3.04 5.44
N LEU A 132 5.88 -3.65 6.27
CA LEU A 132 4.49 -3.23 6.39
C LEU A 132 4.37 -1.99 7.27
N ILE A 133 3.79 -0.92 6.72
CA ILE A 133 3.37 0.20 7.54
C ILE A 133 2.34 -0.28 8.56
N ASN A 134 2.54 0.04 9.84
CA ASN A 134 1.73 -0.45 10.97
C ASN A 134 1.79 -1.95 11.26
N GLY A 135 2.68 -2.70 10.61
CA GLY A 135 2.82 -4.14 10.81
C GLY A 135 1.60 -4.94 10.32
N LEU A 136 1.69 -6.27 10.45
CA LEU A 136 0.69 -7.19 9.89
C LEU A 136 -0.71 -6.98 10.48
N SER A 137 -0.84 -6.62 11.76
CA SER A 137 -2.15 -6.45 12.42
C SER A 137 -3.02 -5.40 11.73
N ALA A 138 -2.43 -4.35 11.14
CA ALA A 138 -3.18 -3.33 10.42
C ALA A 138 -3.88 -3.84 9.15
N TYR A 139 -3.51 -5.02 8.67
CA TYR A 139 -4.09 -5.68 7.50
C TYR A 139 -5.10 -6.77 7.88
N LEU A 140 -5.07 -7.20 9.15
CA LEU A 140 -5.91 -8.25 9.70
C LEU A 140 -7.09 -7.69 10.50
N GLU A 141 -6.93 -6.52 11.13
CA GLU A 141 -7.92 -5.95 12.03
C GLU A 141 -8.44 -4.56 11.60
N PRO A 142 -9.77 -4.31 11.64
CA PRO A 142 -10.83 -5.27 11.95
C PRO A 142 -10.95 -6.40 10.91
N VAL A 143 -11.57 -7.51 11.32
CA VAL A 143 -11.93 -8.61 10.41
C VAL A 143 -12.84 -8.10 9.29
N GLU A 144 -12.58 -8.55 8.07
CA GLU A 144 -13.36 -8.21 6.88
C GLU A 144 -14.82 -8.64 7.03
N VAL A 145 -15.73 -7.74 6.66
CA VAL A 145 -17.18 -7.95 6.71
C VAL A 145 -17.81 -7.92 5.32
N ASP A 146 -17.07 -7.43 4.32
CA ASP A 146 -17.52 -7.37 2.93
C ASP A 146 -17.51 -8.76 2.29
N GLU A 147 -18.69 -9.33 2.08
CA GLU A 147 -18.84 -10.66 1.48
C GLU A 147 -18.17 -10.80 0.11
N SER A 148 -18.10 -9.71 -0.67
CA SER A 148 -17.44 -9.75 -1.99
C SER A 148 -15.94 -9.97 -1.85
N LEU A 149 -15.32 -9.36 -0.83
CA LEU A 149 -13.92 -9.56 -0.50
C LEU A 149 -13.66 -10.95 0.08
N ILE A 150 -14.54 -11.45 0.95
CA ILE A 150 -14.44 -12.82 1.48
C ILE A 150 -14.47 -13.85 0.33
N LYS A 151 -15.35 -13.67 -0.65
CA LYS A 151 -15.40 -14.53 -1.85
C LYS A 151 -14.11 -14.43 -2.66
N ALA A 152 -13.55 -13.23 -2.82
CA ALA A 152 -12.28 -13.03 -3.52
C ALA A 152 -11.10 -13.70 -2.78
N TYR A 153 -11.05 -13.61 -1.44
CA TYR A 153 -10.06 -14.30 -0.61
C TYR A 153 -10.15 -15.82 -0.76
N ALA A 154 -11.37 -16.37 -0.67
CA ALA A 154 -11.61 -17.80 -0.85
C ALA A 154 -11.20 -18.28 -2.25
N LEU A 155 -11.53 -17.50 -3.29
CA LEU A 155 -11.15 -17.81 -4.67
C LEU A 155 -9.63 -17.87 -4.78
N ALA A 156 -8.92 -16.80 -4.39
CA ALA A 156 -7.47 -16.70 -4.50
C ALA A 156 -6.72 -17.82 -3.75
N LEU A 157 -7.23 -18.25 -2.59
CA LEU A 157 -6.69 -19.40 -1.86
C LEU A 157 -6.94 -20.72 -2.59
N SER A 158 -8.14 -20.90 -3.17
CA SER A 158 -8.52 -22.13 -3.88
C SER A 158 -7.78 -22.33 -5.20
N THR A 159 -7.52 -21.25 -5.93
CA THR A 159 -6.80 -21.21 -7.21
C THR A 159 -5.28 -21.18 -7.03
N LYS A 160 -4.79 -20.97 -5.80
CA LYS A 160 -3.38 -20.77 -5.47
C LYS A 160 -2.77 -19.54 -6.15
N ASP A 161 -3.58 -18.52 -6.41
CA ASP A 161 -3.14 -17.24 -6.94
C ASP A 161 -2.30 -16.46 -5.90
N VAL A 162 -2.43 -16.80 -4.62
CA VAL A 162 -1.56 -16.30 -3.55
C VAL A 162 -0.60 -17.38 -3.09
N ARG A 163 0.71 -17.05 -3.07
CA ARG A 163 1.77 -17.97 -2.61
C ARG A 163 1.70 -18.16 -1.11
N VAL A 164 1.80 -19.41 -0.63
CA VAL A 164 1.79 -19.73 0.81
C VAL A 164 2.88 -18.95 1.54
N GLY A 165 2.52 -18.35 2.67
CA GLY A 165 3.44 -17.60 3.54
C GLY A 165 3.61 -16.12 3.20
N THR A 166 3.15 -15.66 2.03
CA THR A 166 3.17 -14.22 1.68
C THR A 166 2.12 -13.43 2.45
N ILE A 167 2.26 -12.11 2.47
CA ILE A 167 1.30 -11.20 3.10
C ILE A 167 -0.13 -11.39 2.53
N PRO A 168 -0.37 -11.42 1.20
CA PRO A 168 -1.70 -11.75 0.66
C PRO A 168 -2.26 -13.07 1.19
N TYR A 169 -1.46 -14.13 1.24
CA TYR A 169 -1.92 -15.42 1.76
C TYR A 169 -2.36 -15.32 3.22
N LYS A 170 -1.58 -14.62 4.06
CA LYS A 170 -1.91 -14.39 5.47
C LYS A 170 -3.21 -13.59 5.61
N ILE A 171 -3.38 -12.52 4.83
CA ILE A 171 -4.60 -11.70 4.79
C ILE A 171 -5.82 -12.54 4.42
N ALA A 172 -5.79 -13.22 3.26
CA ALA A 172 -6.92 -14.01 2.79
C ALA A 172 -7.30 -15.13 3.76
N LYS A 173 -6.29 -15.85 4.27
CA LYS A 173 -6.51 -16.94 5.23
C LYS A 173 -7.15 -16.41 6.52
N TYR A 174 -6.59 -15.35 7.09
CA TYR A 174 -7.09 -14.77 8.33
C TYR A 174 -8.55 -14.36 8.23
N HIS A 175 -8.88 -13.55 7.22
CA HIS A 175 -10.24 -13.04 7.05
C HIS A 175 -11.24 -14.14 6.73
N LEU A 176 -10.85 -15.16 5.95
CA LEU A 176 -11.72 -16.30 5.68
C LEU A 176 -11.99 -17.15 6.94
N GLU A 177 -10.99 -17.33 7.80
CA GLU A 177 -11.12 -18.11 9.05
C GLU A 177 -11.93 -17.36 10.13
N HIS A 178 -11.90 -16.02 10.12
CA HIS A 178 -12.54 -15.19 11.14
C HIS A 178 -13.87 -14.57 10.69
N PHE A 179 -14.24 -14.71 9.42
CA PHE A 179 -15.51 -14.18 8.89
C PHE A 179 -16.70 -14.82 9.61
N LYS A 180 -17.48 -13.99 10.30
CA LYS A 180 -18.75 -14.37 10.90
C LYS A 180 -19.86 -13.82 10.02
N LYS A 181 -20.58 -14.72 9.33
CA LYS A 181 -21.77 -14.33 8.57
C LYS A 181 -22.78 -13.72 9.54
N ILE A 182 -23.14 -12.46 9.32
CA ILE A 182 -24.22 -11.82 10.08
C ILE A 182 -25.51 -12.55 9.67
N PRO A 183 -26.32 -13.07 10.61
CA PRO A 183 -27.61 -13.64 10.26
C PRO A 183 -28.48 -12.57 9.59
N GLU A 184 -28.99 -12.85 8.40
CA GLU A 184 -30.07 -12.06 7.80
C GLU A 184 -31.31 -12.23 8.69
N ASN A 185 -31.75 -11.14 9.34
CA ASN A 185 -33.00 -11.08 10.10
C ASN A 185 -34.20 -10.89 9.17
#